data_AF-A0ABD4ZSY6-F1
#
_entry.id   AF-A0ABD4ZSY6-F1
#
_cell.length_a   1.000
_cell.length_b   1.000
_cell.length_c   1.000
_cell.angle_alpha   90.00
_cell.angle_beta   90.00
_cell.angle_gamma   90.00
#
_symmetry.space_group_name_H-M   'P 1'
#
loop_
_entity.id
_entity.type
_entity.pdbx_description
1 polymer ?
#
loop_
_entity_poly.entity_id
_entity_poly.type
_entity_poly.pdbx_seq_one_letter_code
_entity_poly.pdbx_strand_id
1 'polypeptide(L)'
;MNSSILDYSRIYAGILEQESLYSLLDLTADKLKQTLAKPEYAVQPYMKIEGKVNKRIEETVERVTGFGTKMGSAFEALCLTLARVPTQKEFNEYCLELAEEFWSKNPPDGIQWDSVVETAVANRNHRCYVSQIVELHCVLLLRELFPEWKIVGSDQLDTLMGVDIVVETETKRLYLHVMKNSKYSFLAFRKKQKRGGMRDYAGKFHRYYRDFTGDKTLMYEGRQESCSETTEFVNGLPLFKKDWLEEQLLLYSSFDQFGEALEGSKKLEYMENYLATLEGKEDAA
;
A
#
# COMPACT_ATOMS: atom_id res chain seq x y z
N MET A 1 5.01 30.36 0.68
CA MET A 1 6.07 29.48 0.16
C MET A 1 5.40 28.12 0.05
N ASN A 2 5.17 27.61 -1.17
CA ASN A 2 4.54 26.31 -1.38
C ASN A 2 5.39 25.25 -0.67
N SER A 3 4.83 24.53 0.32
CA SER A 3 5.54 23.39 0.90
C SER A 3 5.31 22.21 -0.01
N SER A 4 6.37 21.50 -0.38
CA SER A 4 6.35 20.25 -1.12
C SER A 4 6.31 19.08 -0.12
N ILE A 5 5.71 17.95 -0.50
CA ILE A 5 5.70 16.72 0.32
C ILE A 5 7.13 16.23 0.60
N LEU A 6 8.08 16.58 -0.26
CA LEU A 6 9.50 16.28 -0.11
C LEU A 6 10.18 17.12 0.98
N ASP A 7 9.56 18.20 1.45
CA ASP A 7 10.12 19.05 2.52
C ASP A 7 9.94 18.40 3.91
N TYR A 8 9.18 17.30 3.99
CA TYR A 8 8.87 16.58 5.23
C TYR A 8 9.83 15.40 5.41
N SER A 9 10.91 15.64 6.15
CA SER A 9 12.05 14.73 6.32
C SER A 9 11.67 13.29 6.69
N ARG A 10 10.62 13.10 7.51
CA ARG A 10 10.18 11.79 7.98
C ARG A 10 9.51 10.92 6.92
N ILE A 11 8.97 11.54 5.87
CA ILE A 11 8.37 10.84 4.73
C ILE A 11 9.36 10.82 3.56
N TYR A 12 10.20 11.85 3.43
CA TYR A 12 11.14 12.02 2.33
C TYR A 12 12.05 10.83 2.10
N ALA A 13 12.62 10.24 3.16
CA ALA A 13 13.48 9.06 3.04
C ALA A 13 12.76 7.88 2.37
N GLY A 14 11.52 7.57 2.81
CA GLY A 14 10.72 6.51 2.20
C GLY A 14 10.29 6.82 0.76
N ILE A 15 10.07 8.09 0.43
CA ILE A 15 9.84 8.50 -0.97
C ILE A 15 11.09 8.23 -1.82
N LEU A 16 12.29 8.60 -1.34
CA LEU A 16 13.53 8.37 -2.08
C LEU A 16 13.82 6.87 -2.30
N GLU A 17 13.54 6.03 -1.30
CA GLU A 17 13.64 4.57 -1.42
C GLU A 17 12.71 4.06 -2.53
N GLN A 18 11.47 4.54 -2.55
CA GLN A 18 10.49 4.17 -3.58
C GLN A 18 10.87 4.70 -4.97
N GLU A 19 11.37 5.93 -5.08
CA GLU A 19 11.85 6.48 -6.36
C GLU A 19 13.04 5.70 -6.91
N SER A 20 13.94 5.27 -6.03
CA SER A 20 15.08 4.43 -6.39
C SER A 20 14.60 3.08 -6.93
N LEU A 21 13.57 2.50 -6.30
CA LEU A 21 12.94 1.27 -6.77
C LEU A 21 12.29 1.47 -8.15
N TYR A 22 11.50 2.52 -8.35
CA TYR A 22 10.88 2.80 -9.65
C TYR A 22 11.92 3.03 -10.75
N SER A 23 13.00 3.74 -10.42
CA SER A 23 14.12 3.97 -11.34
C SER A 23 14.85 2.68 -11.69
N LEU A 24 15.04 1.78 -10.71
CA LEU A 24 15.65 0.46 -10.93
C LEU A 24 14.80 -0.40 -11.86
N LEU A 25 13.48 -0.37 -11.69
CA LEU A 25 12.57 -1.18 -12.51
C LEU A 25 12.50 -0.69 -13.97
N ASP A 26 12.70 0.61 -14.22
CA ASP A 26 12.59 1.24 -15.56
C ASP A 26 11.32 0.82 -16.34
N LEU A 27 10.18 0.83 -15.63
CA LEU A 27 8.89 0.43 -16.17
C LEU A 27 7.99 1.63 -16.46
N THR A 28 7.32 1.55 -17.59
CA THR A 28 6.08 2.29 -17.89
C THR A 28 4.88 1.42 -17.48
N ALA A 29 3.70 2.01 -17.32
CA ALA A 29 2.44 1.29 -17.09
C ALA A 29 2.21 0.25 -18.21
N ASP A 30 2.49 0.61 -19.47
CA ASP A 30 2.40 -0.30 -20.61
C ASP A 30 3.43 -1.44 -20.54
N LYS A 31 4.70 -1.17 -20.20
CA LYS A 31 5.74 -2.21 -20.02
C LYS A 31 5.37 -3.16 -18.87
N LEU A 32 4.84 -2.63 -17.77
CA LEU A 32 4.33 -3.42 -16.66
C LEU A 32 3.20 -4.33 -17.14
N LYS A 33 2.18 -3.77 -17.82
CA LYS A 33 1.06 -4.52 -18.37
C LYS A 33 1.51 -5.65 -19.31
N GLN A 34 2.47 -5.38 -20.19
CA GLN A 34 3.08 -6.39 -21.06
C GLN A 34 3.80 -7.48 -20.29
N THR A 35 4.50 -7.13 -19.20
CA THR A 35 5.14 -8.09 -18.30
C THR A 35 4.12 -8.98 -17.62
N LEU A 36 3.07 -8.39 -17.06
CA LEU A 36 1.99 -9.10 -16.36
C LEU A 36 1.17 -10.00 -17.30
N ALA A 37 1.18 -9.73 -18.60
CA ALA A 37 0.51 -10.57 -19.60
C ALA A 37 1.24 -11.89 -19.88
N LYS A 38 2.49 -12.05 -19.44
CA LYS A 38 3.23 -13.31 -19.62
C LYS A 38 2.64 -14.43 -18.72
N PRO A 39 2.55 -15.68 -19.20
CA PRO A 39 1.88 -16.77 -18.48
C PRO A 39 2.33 -17.00 -17.04
N GLU A 40 3.62 -16.77 -16.74
CA GLU A 40 4.19 -16.93 -15.40
C GLU A 40 3.68 -15.90 -14.38
N TYR A 41 3.05 -14.81 -14.83
CA TYR A 41 2.39 -13.81 -13.98
C TYR A 41 0.89 -14.05 -13.78
N ALA A 42 0.36 -15.17 -14.30
CA ALA A 42 -1.02 -15.58 -14.05
C ALA A 42 -1.32 -15.68 -12.55
N VAL A 43 -2.42 -15.05 -12.13
CA VAL A 43 -2.86 -15.07 -10.74
C VAL A 43 -3.14 -16.50 -10.30
N GLN A 44 -2.51 -16.90 -9.22
CA GLN A 44 -2.78 -18.15 -8.53
C GLN A 44 -4.13 -18.06 -7.80
N PRO A 45 -4.97 -19.10 -7.90
CA PRO A 45 -6.30 -19.07 -7.32
C PRO A 45 -6.25 -18.97 -5.80
N TYR A 46 -7.23 -18.27 -5.24
CA TYR A 46 -7.47 -18.27 -3.81
C TYR A 46 -7.81 -19.70 -3.33
N MET A 47 -7.14 -20.16 -2.29
CA MET A 47 -7.32 -21.52 -1.78
C MET A 47 -8.38 -21.54 -0.68
N LYS A 48 -9.42 -22.36 -0.84
CA LYS A 48 -10.48 -22.49 0.16
C LYS A 48 -9.98 -23.33 1.33
N ILE A 49 -10.03 -22.77 2.55
CA ILE A 49 -9.86 -23.54 3.78
C ILE A 49 -11.22 -24.17 4.13
N GLU A 50 -11.26 -25.48 4.33
CA GLU A 50 -12.47 -26.17 4.75
C GLU A 50 -12.85 -25.82 6.19
N GLY A 51 -14.14 -25.56 6.43
CA GLY A 51 -14.64 -25.18 7.75
C GLY A 51 -14.36 -23.73 8.14
N LYS A 52 -14.48 -23.44 9.44
CA LYS A 52 -14.25 -22.11 10.00
C LYS A 52 -12.78 -22.01 10.43
N VAL A 53 -12.03 -21.09 9.82
CA VAL A 53 -10.66 -20.80 10.25
C VAL A 53 -10.67 -20.32 11.70
N ASN A 54 -9.76 -20.85 12.50
CA ASN A 54 -9.61 -20.42 13.89
C ASN A 54 -9.23 -18.93 13.90
N LYS A 55 -10.00 -18.10 14.60
CA LYS A 55 -9.78 -16.65 14.69
C LYS A 55 -8.37 -16.30 15.19
N ARG A 56 -7.76 -17.14 16.04
CA ARG A 56 -6.39 -16.95 16.51
C ARG A 56 -5.36 -17.16 15.41
N ILE A 57 -5.62 -18.05 14.44
CA ILE A 57 -4.79 -18.20 13.23
C ILE A 57 -4.89 -16.92 12.42
N GLU A 58 -6.10 -16.43 12.14
CA GLU A 58 -6.31 -15.19 11.38
C GLU A 58 -5.59 -13.99 12.03
N GLU A 59 -5.76 -13.81 13.34
CA GLU A 59 -5.11 -12.73 14.10
C GLU A 59 -3.58 -12.86 14.10
N THR A 60 -3.06 -14.08 14.18
CA THR A 60 -1.61 -14.33 14.11
C THR A 60 -1.10 -14.01 12.71
N VAL A 61 -1.71 -14.56 11.66
CA VAL A 61 -1.31 -14.31 10.27
C VAL A 61 -1.32 -12.80 9.97
N GLU A 62 -2.34 -12.05 10.37
CA GLU A 62 -2.39 -10.60 10.19
C GLU A 62 -1.29 -9.86 10.97
N ARG A 63 -0.81 -10.38 12.11
CA ARG A 63 0.33 -9.82 12.85
C ARG A 63 1.66 -10.07 12.14
N VAL A 64 1.85 -11.26 11.58
CA VAL A 64 3.11 -11.66 10.92
C VAL A 64 3.23 -11.01 9.54
N THR A 65 2.15 -11.01 8.77
CA THR A 65 2.05 -10.38 7.43
C THR A 65 1.71 -8.89 7.48
N GLY A 66 1.65 -8.34 8.69
CA GLY A 66 1.22 -6.98 8.95
C GLY A 66 2.27 -5.94 8.57
N PHE A 67 1.81 -4.70 8.51
CA PHE A 67 2.62 -3.52 8.24
C PHE A 67 3.77 -3.36 9.26
N GLY A 68 4.98 -2.98 8.81
CA GLY A 68 6.17 -2.81 9.65
C GLY A 68 6.88 -4.11 10.06
N THR A 69 6.61 -5.22 9.35
CA THR A 69 7.31 -6.50 9.46
C THR A 69 8.15 -6.75 8.20
N LYS A 70 9.07 -7.73 8.22
CA LYS A 70 9.81 -8.15 7.01
C LYS A 70 8.89 -8.54 5.84
N MET A 71 7.69 -9.06 6.13
CA MET A 71 6.71 -9.38 5.09
C MET A 71 5.97 -8.16 4.55
N GLY A 72 5.89 -7.07 5.31
CA GLY A 72 5.29 -5.81 4.86
C GLY A 72 6.02 -5.24 3.64
N SER A 73 7.35 -5.28 3.66
CA SER A 73 8.22 -4.77 2.59
C SER A 73 8.81 -5.88 1.70
N ALA A 74 8.17 -7.06 1.68
CA ALA A 74 8.69 -8.21 0.94
C ALA A 74 8.61 -8.02 -0.58
N PHE A 75 7.63 -7.25 -1.06
CA PHE A 75 7.45 -7.02 -2.49
C PHE A 75 8.61 -6.16 -3.04
N GLU A 76 8.90 -5.07 -2.35
CA GLU A 76 9.98 -4.13 -2.64
C GLU A 76 11.34 -4.83 -2.53
N ALA A 77 11.56 -5.61 -1.46
CA ALA A 77 12.79 -6.38 -1.28
C ALA A 77 13.02 -7.39 -2.43
N LEU A 78 11.96 -8.07 -2.88
CA LEU A 78 12.05 -8.97 -4.03
C LEU A 78 12.31 -8.20 -5.33
N CYS A 79 11.67 -7.05 -5.53
CA CYS A 79 11.91 -6.22 -6.70
C CYS A 79 13.38 -5.77 -6.79
N LEU A 80 13.98 -5.36 -5.67
CA LEU A 80 15.40 -5.01 -5.58
C LEU A 80 16.30 -6.23 -5.88
N THR A 81 15.99 -7.38 -5.28
CA THR A 81 16.78 -8.61 -5.42
C THR A 81 16.74 -9.16 -6.85
N LEU A 82 15.57 -9.12 -7.48
CA LEU A 82 15.36 -9.67 -8.83
C LEU A 82 15.61 -8.64 -9.93
N ALA A 83 15.72 -7.35 -9.59
CA ALA A 83 15.72 -6.22 -10.53
C ALA A 83 14.54 -6.24 -11.51
N ARG A 84 13.37 -6.74 -11.06
CA ARG A 84 12.11 -6.79 -11.80
C ARG A 84 10.95 -7.01 -10.84
N VAL A 85 9.73 -6.81 -11.33
CA VAL A 85 8.52 -7.21 -10.60
C VAL A 85 8.51 -8.75 -10.41
N PRO A 86 8.38 -9.25 -9.16
CA PRO A 86 8.29 -10.68 -8.89
C PRO A 86 6.99 -11.26 -9.45
N THR A 87 6.98 -12.55 -9.77
CA THR A 87 5.72 -13.27 -10.00
C THR A 87 4.99 -13.48 -8.67
N GLN A 88 3.69 -13.77 -8.70
CA GLN A 88 2.94 -14.10 -7.49
C GLN A 88 3.51 -15.34 -6.78
N LYS A 89 3.98 -16.32 -7.55
CA LYS A 89 4.58 -17.54 -7.02
C LYS A 89 5.83 -17.21 -6.19
N GLU A 90 6.77 -16.45 -6.77
CA GLU A 90 8.01 -16.03 -6.09
C GLU A 90 7.70 -15.22 -4.83
N PHE A 91 6.74 -14.29 -4.92
CA PHE A 91 6.30 -13.50 -3.76
C PHE A 91 5.72 -14.38 -2.64
N ASN A 92 4.88 -15.35 -3.00
CA ASN A 92 4.25 -16.23 -2.03
C ASN A 92 5.25 -17.18 -1.38
N GLU A 93 6.17 -17.78 -2.15
CA GLU A 93 7.23 -18.65 -1.64
C GLU A 93 8.12 -17.90 -0.65
N TYR A 94 8.61 -16.72 -1.03
CA TYR A 94 9.42 -15.88 -0.14
C TYR A 94 8.69 -15.46 1.14
N CYS A 95 7.42 -15.04 1.03
CA CYS A 95 6.63 -14.68 2.21
C CYS A 95 6.32 -15.88 3.11
N LEU A 96 6.12 -17.09 2.55
CA LEU A 96 5.91 -18.30 3.33
C LEU A 96 7.15 -18.66 4.14
N GLU A 97 8.35 -18.58 3.55
CA GLU A 97 9.62 -18.79 4.27
C GLU A 97 9.78 -17.81 5.44
N LEU A 98 9.50 -16.52 5.22
CA LEU A 98 9.54 -15.50 6.27
C LEU A 98 8.51 -15.78 7.38
N ALA A 99 7.31 -16.25 7.01
CA ALA A 99 6.26 -16.57 7.95
C ALA A 99 6.61 -17.79 8.81
N GLU A 100 7.16 -18.84 8.20
CA GLU A 100 7.61 -20.06 8.90
C GLU A 100 8.77 -19.74 9.86
N GLU A 101 9.75 -18.93 9.42
CA GLU A 101 10.85 -18.47 10.27
C GLU A 101 10.31 -17.71 11.49
N PHE A 102 9.35 -16.80 11.30
CA PHE A 102 8.72 -16.10 12.40
C PHE A 102 7.97 -17.06 13.34
N TRP A 103 7.20 -18.00 12.77
CA TRP A 103 6.36 -18.93 13.52
C TRP A 103 7.19 -19.88 14.39
N SER A 104 8.31 -20.38 13.87
CA SER A 104 9.24 -21.23 14.62
C SER A 104 9.83 -20.53 15.84
N LYS A 105 10.07 -19.21 15.75
CA LYS A 105 10.59 -18.37 16.83
C LYS A 105 9.50 -17.87 17.78
N ASN A 106 8.26 -17.78 17.32
CA ASN A 106 7.13 -17.21 18.05
C ASN A 106 5.87 -18.09 17.92
N PRO A 107 5.93 -19.37 18.32
CA PRO A 107 4.81 -20.28 18.14
C PRO A 107 3.60 -19.81 18.96
N PRO A 108 2.44 -19.57 18.35
CA PRO A 108 1.23 -19.23 19.09
C PRO A 108 0.74 -20.42 19.92
N ASP A 109 0.27 -20.15 21.14
CA ASP A 109 -0.22 -21.19 22.05
C ASP A 109 -1.29 -22.08 21.40
N GLY A 110 -0.96 -23.37 21.28
CA GLY A 110 -1.86 -24.40 20.75
C GLY A 110 -2.08 -24.35 19.24
N ILE A 111 -1.25 -23.62 18.48
CA ILE A 111 -1.33 -23.54 17.02
C ILE A 111 -0.02 -24.00 16.40
N GLN A 112 -0.04 -25.16 15.76
CA GLN A 112 1.09 -25.69 15.00
C GLN A 112 1.14 -25.05 13.61
N TRP A 113 2.34 -25.01 13.02
CA TRP A 113 2.47 -24.73 11.59
C TRP A 113 1.99 -25.96 10.82
N ASP A 114 0.84 -25.83 10.15
CA ASP A 114 0.21 -26.88 9.38
C ASP A 114 -0.34 -26.33 8.05
N SER A 115 -0.88 -27.21 7.22
CA SER A 115 -1.47 -26.83 5.92
C SER A 115 -2.57 -25.77 6.01
N VAL A 116 -3.28 -25.64 7.14
CA VAL A 116 -4.30 -24.61 7.35
C VAL A 116 -3.63 -23.25 7.57
N VAL A 117 -2.58 -23.21 8.37
CA VAL A 117 -1.77 -21.99 8.58
C VAL A 117 -1.08 -21.57 7.28
N GLU A 118 -0.44 -22.50 6.56
CA GLU A 118 0.19 -22.25 5.26
C GLU A 118 -0.80 -21.66 4.26
N THR A 119 -2.00 -22.26 4.16
CA THR A 119 -3.07 -21.77 3.28
C THR A 119 -3.54 -20.37 3.71
N ALA A 120 -3.66 -20.10 5.01
CA ALA A 120 -4.06 -18.79 5.52
C ALA A 120 -3.02 -17.71 5.20
N VAL A 121 -1.73 -18.02 5.36
CA VAL A 121 -0.61 -17.14 4.96
C VAL A 121 -0.64 -16.90 3.46
N ALA A 122 -0.73 -17.96 2.65
CA ALA A 122 -0.76 -17.84 1.19
C ALA A 122 -1.95 -16.99 0.69
N ASN A 123 -3.13 -17.17 1.29
CA ASN A 123 -4.30 -16.35 0.98
C ASN A 123 -4.14 -14.87 1.37
N ARG A 124 -3.39 -14.58 2.44
CA ARG A 124 -3.05 -13.21 2.82
C ARG A 124 -2.04 -12.61 1.84
N ASN A 125 -1.02 -13.38 1.47
CA ASN A 125 0.00 -12.99 0.49
C ASN A 125 -0.62 -12.72 -0.88
N HIS A 126 -1.58 -13.55 -1.32
CA HIS A 126 -2.36 -13.31 -2.53
C HIS A 126 -3.00 -11.91 -2.53
N ARG A 127 -3.66 -11.52 -1.43
CA ARG A 127 -4.27 -10.19 -1.30
C ARG A 127 -3.23 -9.07 -1.30
N CYS A 128 -2.09 -9.27 -0.63
CA CYS A 128 -0.98 -8.29 -0.62
C CYS A 128 -0.43 -8.07 -2.03
N TYR A 129 -0.06 -9.15 -2.71
CA TYR A 129 0.53 -9.11 -4.04
C TYR A 129 -0.36 -8.37 -5.04
N VAL A 130 -1.65 -8.69 -5.09
CA VAL A 130 -2.61 -8.00 -5.96
C VAL A 130 -2.68 -6.50 -5.63
N SER A 131 -2.71 -6.14 -4.35
CA SER A 131 -2.73 -4.73 -3.93
C SER A 131 -1.48 -3.98 -4.37
N GLN A 132 -0.30 -4.57 -4.16
CA GLN A 132 0.98 -3.98 -4.53
C GLN A 132 1.11 -3.77 -6.05
N ILE A 133 0.68 -4.75 -6.84
CA ILE A 133 0.66 -4.61 -8.31
C ILE A 133 -0.29 -3.49 -8.77
N VAL A 134 -1.49 -3.40 -8.18
CA VAL A 134 -2.46 -2.36 -8.54
C VAL A 134 -1.92 -0.97 -8.19
N GLU A 135 -1.30 -0.83 -7.02
CA GLU A 135 -0.71 0.44 -6.57
C GLU A 135 0.46 0.85 -7.47
N LEU A 136 1.40 -0.06 -7.75
CA LEU A 136 2.49 0.17 -8.69
C LEU A 136 1.98 0.61 -10.06
N HIS A 137 1.01 -0.12 -10.62
CA HIS A 137 0.40 0.24 -11.90
C HIS A 137 -0.29 1.61 -11.84
N CYS A 138 -1.00 1.91 -10.75
CA CYS A 138 -1.65 3.21 -10.57
C CYS A 138 -0.63 4.36 -10.56
N VAL A 139 0.48 4.22 -9.81
CA VAL A 139 1.53 5.25 -9.76
C VAL A 139 2.16 5.46 -11.14
N LEU A 140 2.53 4.39 -11.84
CA LEU A 140 3.13 4.49 -13.18
C LEU A 140 2.19 5.17 -14.18
N LEU A 141 0.92 4.76 -14.18
CA LEU A 141 -0.09 5.29 -15.10
C LEU A 141 -0.38 6.77 -14.83
N LEU A 142 -0.44 7.17 -13.55
CA LEU A 142 -0.60 8.58 -13.18
C LEU A 142 0.58 9.43 -13.66
N ARG A 143 1.82 8.94 -13.52
CA ARG A 143 3.02 9.66 -13.96
C ARG A 143 3.06 9.88 -15.47
N GLU A 144 2.55 8.92 -16.22
CA GLU A 144 2.41 9.03 -17.67
C GLU A 144 1.32 10.00 -18.10
N LEU A 145 0.19 10.01 -17.37
CA LEU A 145 -0.94 10.89 -17.65
C LEU A 145 -0.64 12.35 -17.31
N PHE A 146 0.08 12.59 -16.20
CA PHE A 146 0.34 13.93 -15.66
C PHE A 146 1.84 14.12 -15.40
N PRO A 147 2.67 14.20 -16.45
CA PRO A 147 4.12 14.31 -16.32
C PRO A 147 4.59 15.59 -15.60
N GLU A 148 3.76 16.63 -15.56
CA GLU A 148 3.99 17.88 -14.86
C GLU A 148 3.58 17.85 -13.38
N TRP A 149 2.87 16.81 -12.93
CA TRP A 149 2.47 16.64 -11.53
C TRP A 149 3.48 15.79 -10.78
N LYS A 150 3.65 16.09 -9.48
CA LYS A 150 4.48 15.25 -8.61
C LYS A 150 3.62 14.13 -8.04
N ILE A 151 3.90 12.89 -8.44
CA ILE A 151 3.16 11.72 -7.99
C ILE A 151 4.10 10.80 -7.24
N VAL A 152 3.86 10.62 -5.94
CA VAL A 152 4.72 9.83 -5.05
C VAL A 152 3.88 8.82 -4.27
N GLY A 153 4.46 7.64 -4.03
CA GLY A 153 3.96 6.65 -3.09
C GLY A 153 5.11 6.20 -2.20
N SER A 154 4.83 5.72 -0.99
CA SER A 154 5.82 5.07 -0.12
C SER A 154 5.16 4.36 1.05
N ASP A 155 5.82 3.32 1.56
CA ASP A 155 5.44 2.68 2.82
C ASP A 155 5.35 3.69 3.97
N GLN A 156 6.21 4.70 3.96
CA GLN A 156 6.23 5.75 4.99
C GLN A 156 4.99 6.65 4.94
N LEU A 157 4.47 6.95 3.73
CA LEU A 157 3.20 7.64 3.56
C LEU A 157 2.04 6.82 4.11
N ASP A 158 1.98 5.51 3.83
CA ASP A 158 0.93 4.66 4.40
C ASP A 158 1.09 4.53 5.91
N THR A 159 2.31 4.41 6.43
CA THR A 159 2.57 4.34 7.89
C THR A 159 1.98 5.56 8.59
N LEU A 160 2.44 6.74 8.15
CA LEU A 160 2.24 7.98 8.89
C LEU A 160 0.90 8.62 8.53
N MET A 161 0.57 8.69 7.25
CA MET A 161 -0.62 9.39 6.77
C MET A 161 -1.75 8.44 6.39
N GLY A 162 -1.48 7.14 6.24
CA GLY A 162 -2.47 6.17 5.80
C GLY A 162 -2.87 6.36 4.35
N VAL A 163 -2.03 7.04 3.58
CA VAL A 163 -2.24 7.41 2.18
C VAL A 163 -1.34 6.54 1.33
N ASP A 164 -1.87 6.01 0.24
CA ASP A 164 -1.12 5.13 -0.66
C ASP A 164 -0.36 5.98 -1.70
N ILE A 165 -1.02 7.02 -2.24
CA ILE A 165 -0.43 7.92 -3.27
C ILE A 165 -0.71 9.38 -2.93
N VAL A 166 0.32 10.23 -3.02
CA VAL A 166 0.20 11.69 -2.98
C VAL A 166 0.42 12.25 -4.38
N VAL A 167 -0.45 13.18 -4.79
CA VAL A 167 -0.35 13.90 -6.06
C VAL A 167 -0.28 15.40 -5.79
N GLU A 168 0.83 16.05 -6.13
CA GLU A 168 0.95 17.50 -6.09
C GLU A 168 0.78 18.06 -7.50
N THR A 169 -0.25 18.89 -7.63
CA THR A 169 -0.50 19.74 -8.80
C THR A 169 0.19 21.10 -8.59
N GLU A 170 -0.01 22.05 -9.51
CA GLU A 170 0.48 23.42 -9.32
C GLU A 170 -0.16 24.16 -8.13
N THR A 171 -1.39 23.80 -7.75
CA THR A 171 -2.20 24.57 -6.80
C THR A 171 -2.50 23.82 -5.51
N LYS A 172 -2.52 22.49 -5.55
CA LYS A 172 -2.94 21.68 -4.40
C LYS A 172 -2.32 20.28 -4.37
N ARG A 173 -2.42 19.65 -3.20
CA ARG A 173 -2.00 18.28 -2.91
C ARG A 173 -3.23 17.39 -2.69
N LEU A 174 -3.32 16.31 -3.45
CA LEU A 174 -4.32 15.25 -3.32
C LEU A 174 -3.73 14.06 -2.55
N TYR A 175 -4.58 13.42 -1.76
CA TYR A 175 -4.26 12.21 -1.00
C TYR A 175 -5.16 11.07 -1.46
N LEU A 176 -4.57 10.03 -2.03
CA LEU A 176 -5.30 8.94 -2.67
C LEU A 176 -5.13 7.63 -1.90
N HIS A 177 -6.23 6.88 -1.83
CA HIS A 177 -6.29 5.53 -1.30
C HIS A 177 -6.68 4.58 -2.42
N VAL A 178 -5.88 3.55 -2.66
CA VAL A 178 -6.14 2.52 -3.67
C VAL A 178 -6.78 1.33 -2.98
N MET A 179 -7.98 0.93 -3.42
CA MET A 179 -8.64 -0.22 -2.79
C MET A 179 -9.49 -1.04 -3.74
N LYS A 180 -9.62 -2.33 -3.38
CA LYS A 180 -10.58 -3.22 -4.01
C LYS A 180 -12.00 -2.77 -3.72
N ASN A 181 -12.86 -2.69 -4.73
CA ASN A 181 -14.29 -2.46 -4.59
C ASN A 181 -14.94 -3.65 -3.86
N SER A 182 -14.98 -3.58 -2.53
CA SER A 182 -15.59 -4.61 -1.70
C SER A 182 -16.06 -4.05 -0.37
N LYS A 183 -17.11 -4.66 0.18
CA LYS A 183 -17.62 -4.36 1.53
C LYS A 183 -16.50 -4.43 2.59
N TYR A 184 -15.57 -5.38 2.46
CA TYR A 184 -14.48 -5.53 3.41
C TYR A 184 -13.49 -4.37 3.34
N SER A 185 -13.08 -3.96 2.13
CA SER A 185 -12.16 -2.82 1.92
C SER A 185 -12.74 -1.54 2.48
N PHE A 186 -14.04 -1.30 2.28
CA PHE A 186 -14.73 -0.13 2.82
C PHE A 186 -14.72 -0.10 4.36
N LEU A 187 -14.95 -1.26 5.01
CA LEU A 187 -14.85 -1.37 6.46
C LEU A 187 -13.41 -1.23 6.97
N ALA A 188 -12.43 -1.75 6.21
CA ALA A 188 -11.02 -1.63 6.55
C ALA A 188 -10.54 -0.18 6.47
N PHE A 189 -10.97 0.58 5.46
CA PHE A 189 -10.66 2.01 5.30
C PHE A 189 -11.18 2.86 6.46
N ARG A 190 -12.42 2.62 6.91
CA ARG A 190 -12.96 3.28 8.12
C ARG A 190 -12.13 2.99 9.38
N LYS A 191 -11.47 1.84 9.43
CA LYS A 191 -10.55 1.48 10.52
C LYS A 191 -9.14 2.02 10.29
N LYS A 192 -8.74 2.31 9.05
CA LYS A 192 -7.40 2.81 8.67
C LYS A 192 -7.08 4.11 9.38
N GLN A 193 -8.03 5.04 9.55
CA GLN A 193 -7.80 6.28 10.34
C GLN A 193 -7.28 6.03 11.76
N LYS A 194 -7.69 4.94 12.42
CA LYS A 194 -7.30 4.59 13.80
C LYS A 194 -6.00 3.78 13.91
N ARG A 195 -5.37 3.46 12.78
CA ARG A 195 -4.17 2.61 12.71
C ARG A 195 -2.88 3.39 12.47
N GLY A 196 -2.94 4.73 12.45
CA GLY A 196 -1.73 5.55 12.33
C GLY A 196 -0.83 5.38 13.53
N GLY A 197 0.47 5.52 13.31
CA GLY A 197 1.45 5.48 14.39
C GLY A 197 2.87 5.41 13.88
N MET A 198 3.82 5.65 14.78
CA MET A 198 5.25 5.56 14.49
C MET A 198 5.97 4.87 15.65
N ARG A 199 7.15 4.31 15.39
CA ARG A 199 8.06 3.89 16.45
C ARG A 199 8.90 5.08 16.91
N ASP A 200 9.07 5.24 18.22
CA ASP A 200 10.08 6.15 18.79
C ASP A 200 11.51 5.61 18.59
N TYR A 201 12.51 6.36 19.03
CA TYR A 201 13.92 5.95 18.98
C TYR A 201 14.22 4.70 19.82
N ALA A 202 13.40 4.42 20.83
CA ALA A 202 13.45 3.19 21.63
C ALA A 202 12.71 2.01 20.97
N GLY A 203 12.13 2.19 19.78
CA GLY A 203 11.42 1.18 19.00
C GLY A 203 9.97 0.91 19.43
N LYS A 204 9.42 1.68 20.39
CA LYS A 204 8.05 1.55 20.87
C LYS A 204 7.08 2.28 19.95
N PHE A 205 5.99 1.60 19.58
CA PHE A 205 4.99 2.12 18.65
C PHE A 205 3.95 3.00 19.35
N HIS A 206 3.86 4.27 18.94
CA HIS A 206 2.88 5.24 19.39
C HIS A 206 1.78 5.39 18.37
N ARG A 207 0.52 5.31 18.82
CA ARG A 207 -0.65 5.38 17.93
C ARG A 207 -1.23 6.78 17.90
N TYR A 208 -1.60 7.24 16.71
CA TYR A 208 -2.39 8.45 16.52
C TYR A 208 -3.52 8.29 15.51
N TYR A 209 -4.43 9.24 15.54
CA TYR A 209 -5.56 9.29 14.62
C TYR A 209 -5.16 10.04 13.37
N ARG A 210 -5.30 9.42 12.20
CA ARG A 210 -5.00 10.05 10.91
C ARG A 210 -6.20 10.83 10.41
N ASP A 211 -5.97 12.01 9.85
CA ASP A 211 -7.02 12.82 9.22
C ASP A 211 -7.15 12.45 7.75
N PHE A 212 -8.32 11.94 7.33
CA PHE A 212 -8.61 11.65 5.91
C PHE A 212 -9.55 12.70 5.29
N THR A 213 -9.71 13.86 5.92
CA THR A 213 -10.51 14.96 5.37
C THR A 213 -9.91 15.39 4.03
N GLY A 214 -10.73 15.41 2.99
CA GLY A 214 -10.28 15.73 1.62
C GLY A 214 -9.63 14.58 0.86
N ASP A 215 -9.36 13.44 1.50
CA ASP A 215 -8.79 12.27 0.84
C ASP A 215 -9.76 11.64 -0.17
N LYS A 216 -9.21 10.98 -1.18
CA LYS A 216 -9.96 10.28 -2.22
C LYS A 216 -9.60 8.83 -2.36
N THR A 217 -10.54 8.06 -2.88
CA THR A 217 -10.40 6.62 -3.02
C THR A 217 -10.54 6.24 -4.48
N LEU A 218 -9.53 5.58 -5.03
CA LEU A 218 -9.56 4.94 -6.33
C LEU A 218 -9.92 3.47 -6.13
N MET A 219 -11.06 3.05 -6.68
CA MET A 219 -11.59 1.69 -6.48
C MET A 219 -11.42 0.82 -7.72
N TYR A 220 -10.67 -0.27 -7.58
CA TYR A 220 -10.52 -1.28 -8.64
C TYR A 220 -11.46 -2.46 -8.43
N GLU A 221 -11.87 -3.10 -9.51
CA GLU A 221 -12.76 -4.26 -9.43
C GLU A 221 -12.06 -5.52 -8.98
N GLY A 222 -12.82 -6.31 -8.22
CA GLY A 222 -12.31 -7.49 -7.56
C GLY A 222 -12.45 -8.81 -8.31
N ARG A 223 -13.18 -8.80 -9.42
CA ARG A 223 -13.71 -9.97 -10.12
C ARG A 223 -13.64 -9.72 -11.62
N GLN A 224 -12.96 -10.62 -12.34
CA GLN A 224 -12.77 -10.49 -13.79
C GLN A 224 -14.08 -10.63 -14.56
N GLU A 225 -15.06 -11.31 -13.98
CA GLU A 225 -16.39 -11.49 -14.56
C GLU A 225 -17.22 -10.20 -14.57
N SER A 226 -16.78 -9.17 -13.83
CA SER A 226 -17.39 -7.85 -13.86
C SER A 226 -16.82 -7.05 -15.03
N CYS A 227 -17.61 -6.84 -16.09
CA CYS A 227 -17.30 -5.79 -17.06
C CYS A 227 -17.35 -4.44 -16.33
N SER A 228 -16.22 -3.74 -16.25
CA SER A 228 -16.09 -2.53 -15.45
C SER A 228 -15.60 -1.34 -16.27
N GLU A 229 -16.13 -0.16 -15.96
CA GLU A 229 -15.61 1.12 -16.45
C GLU A 229 -14.28 1.49 -15.78
N THR A 230 -13.96 0.92 -14.62
CA THR A 230 -12.79 1.31 -13.82
C THR A 230 -11.54 0.47 -14.11
N THR A 231 -11.73 -0.80 -14.44
CA THR A 231 -10.68 -1.82 -14.36
C THR A 231 -10.66 -2.71 -15.60
N GLU A 232 -9.48 -3.08 -16.04
CA GLU A 232 -9.23 -4.18 -16.97
C GLU A 232 -8.44 -5.30 -16.28
N PHE A 233 -8.55 -6.53 -16.78
CA PHE A 233 -7.87 -7.68 -16.18
C PHE A 233 -6.81 -8.22 -17.13
N VAL A 234 -5.58 -8.32 -16.62
CA VAL A 234 -4.46 -8.96 -17.29
C VAL A 234 -4.04 -10.16 -16.45
N ASN A 235 -4.23 -11.36 -16.97
CA ASN A 235 -3.85 -12.59 -16.26
C ASN A 235 -4.47 -12.73 -14.85
N GLY A 236 -5.70 -12.20 -14.69
CA GLY A 236 -6.43 -12.18 -13.42
C GLY A 236 -6.04 -11.02 -12.49
N LEU A 237 -5.04 -10.20 -12.84
CA LEU A 237 -4.67 -8.99 -12.11
C LEU A 237 -5.55 -7.81 -12.55
N PRO A 238 -6.24 -7.14 -11.63
CA PRO A 238 -6.98 -5.92 -11.94
C PRO A 238 -6.01 -4.75 -12.14
N LEU A 239 -6.14 -4.01 -13.24
CA LEU A 239 -5.39 -2.79 -13.53
C LEU A 239 -6.37 -1.67 -13.85
N PHE A 240 -6.10 -0.45 -13.40
CA PHE A 240 -6.95 0.70 -13.72
C PHE A 240 -6.94 1.00 -15.22
N LYS A 241 -8.11 1.32 -15.79
CA LYS A 241 -8.19 1.85 -17.14
C LYS A 241 -7.66 3.28 -17.17
N LYS A 242 -6.85 3.58 -18.19
CA LYS A 242 -6.22 4.90 -18.40
C LYS A 242 -7.23 6.04 -18.38
N ASP A 243 -8.22 5.99 -19.27
CA ASP A 243 -9.21 7.06 -19.44
C ASP A 243 -10.00 7.32 -18.14
N TRP A 244 -10.41 6.25 -17.45
CA TRP A 244 -11.11 6.38 -16.17
C TRP A 244 -10.23 7.05 -15.11
N LEU A 245 -8.96 6.67 -15.01
CA LEU A 245 -8.04 7.23 -14.02
C LEU A 245 -7.76 8.71 -14.30
N GLU A 246 -7.58 9.08 -15.57
CA GLU A 246 -7.41 10.46 -16.01
C GLU A 246 -8.62 11.31 -15.63
N GLU A 247 -9.83 10.87 -15.96
CA GLU A 247 -11.08 11.55 -15.63
C GLU A 247 -11.24 11.74 -14.11
N GLN A 248 -10.94 10.71 -13.32
CA GLN A 248 -11.03 10.81 -11.86
C GLN A 248 -10.05 11.85 -11.29
N LEU A 249 -8.81 11.87 -11.78
CA LEU A 249 -7.81 12.79 -11.26
C LEU A 249 -8.07 14.24 -11.66
N LEU A 250 -8.53 14.48 -12.88
CA LEU A 250 -8.97 15.81 -13.32
C LEU A 250 -10.15 16.29 -12.48
N LEU A 251 -11.14 15.42 -12.24
CA LEU A 251 -12.25 15.71 -11.34
C LEU A 251 -11.75 16.01 -9.94
N TYR A 252 -10.83 15.21 -9.40
CA TYR A 252 -10.33 15.45 -8.04
C TYR A 252 -9.58 16.77 -7.96
N SER A 253 -8.82 17.13 -9.00
CA SER A 253 -8.10 18.38 -9.10
C SER A 253 -9.03 19.60 -9.15
N SER A 254 -10.19 19.50 -9.82
CA SER A 254 -11.07 20.65 -10.04
C SER A 254 -11.93 21.07 -8.84
N PHE A 255 -12.05 20.23 -7.80
CA PHE A 255 -12.90 20.52 -6.64
C PHE A 255 -12.11 20.82 -5.37
N ASP A 256 -12.37 21.97 -4.75
CA ASP A 256 -11.66 22.46 -3.56
C ASP A 256 -11.81 21.56 -2.33
N GLN A 257 -12.91 20.82 -2.23
CA GLN A 257 -13.12 19.90 -1.11
C GLN A 257 -12.19 18.67 -1.12
N PHE A 258 -11.41 18.47 -2.20
CA PHE A 258 -10.51 17.32 -2.36
C PHE A 258 -9.05 17.77 -2.31
N GLY A 259 -8.30 17.10 -1.44
CA GLY A 259 -6.94 17.50 -1.09
C GLY A 259 -6.91 18.74 -0.21
N GLU A 260 -5.80 19.46 -0.29
CA GLU A 260 -5.57 20.74 0.40
C GLU A 260 -4.62 21.62 -0.43
N ALA A 261 -4.65 22.93 -0.20
CA ALA A 261 -3.70 23.85 -0.82
C ALA A 261 -2.25 23.46 -0.48
N LEU A 262 -1.31 23.78 -1.39
CA LEU A 262 0.12 23.49 -1.14
C LEU A 262 0.69 24.29 0.04
N GLU A 263 0.14 25.47 0.33
CA GLU A 263 0.52 26.28 1.47
C GLU A 263 -0.30 25.92 2.71
N GLY A 264 0.38 25.69 3.85
CA GLY A 264 -0.28 25.48 5.14
C GLY A 264 -1.02 24.14 5.22
N SER A 265 -0.33 23.04 4.86
CA SER A 265 -0.86 21.68 4.96
C SER A 265 -1.25 21.35 6.41
N LYS A 266 -2.54 21.36 6.70
CA LYS A 266 -3.05 21.03 8.04
C LYS A 266 -2.77 19.58 8.39
N LYS A 267 -2.81 18.69 7.40
CA LYS A 267 -2.58 17.26 7.59
C LYS A 267 -1.13 16.97 7.98
N LEU A 268 -0.17 17.58 7.29
CA LEU A 268 1.25 17.39 7.57
C LEU A 268 1.67 18.14 8.84
N GLU A 269 1.14 19.34 9.08
CA GLU A 269 1.35 20.06 10.34
C GLU A 269 0.80 19.28 11.54
N TYR A 270 -0.40 18.71 11.42
CA TYR A 270 -0.98 17.87 12.47
C TYR A 270 -0.10 16.66 12.77
N MET A 271 0.39 15.99 11.72
CA MET A 271 1.33 14.89 11.86
C MET A 271 2.59 15.36 12.58
N GLU A 272 3.35 16.31 12.03
CA GLU A 272 4.62 16.76 12.61
C GLU A 272 4.47 17.27 14.05
N ASN A 273 3.43 18.04 14.35
CA ASN A 273 3.15 18.48 15.72
C ASN A 273 2.91 17.30 16.67
N TYR A 274 2.14 16.31 16.23
CA TYR A 274 1.94 15.10 17.02
C TYR A 274 3.27 14.38 17.28
N LEU A 275 4.12 14.24 16.26
CA LEU A 275 5.42 13.57 16.39
C LEU A 275 6.36 14.35 17.31
N ALA A 276 6.42 15.68 17.20
CA ALA A 276 7.23 16.54 18.07
C ALA A 276 6.81 16.42 19.55
N THR A 277 5.51 16.26 19.84
CA THR A 277 5.04 16.06 21.23
C THR A 277 5.40 14.69 21.81
N LEU A 278 5.66 13.69 20.98
CA LEU A 278 6.15 12.39 21.44
C LEU A 278 7.63 12.48 21.81
N GLU A 279 8.43 13.15 20.99
CA GLU A 279 9.87 13.32 21.21
C GLU A 279 10.15 14.23 22.43
N GLY A 280 9.43 15.35 22.58
CA GLY A 280 9.60 16.26 23.72
C GLY A 280 9.17 15.69 25.08
N LYS A 281 8.53 14.51 25.12
CA LYS A 281 8.22 13.80 26.37
C LYS A 281 9.36 12.90 26.85
N GLU A 282 10.35 12.60 26.00
CA GLU A 282 11.52 11.80 26.37
C GLU A 282 12.64 12.67 26.97
N ASP A 283 12.75 13.95 26.58
CA ASP A 283 13.73 14.89 27.17
C ASP A 283 13.37 15.35 28.61
N ALA A 284 12.18 14.99 29.10
CA ALA A 284 11.66 15.38 30.41
C ALA A 284 11.56 14.22 31.42
N ALA A 285 12.05 13.03 31.06
CA ALA A 285 12.04 11.82 31.90
C ALA A 285 13.47 11.35 32.21
#